data_AF-A0A930PGB6-F1
#
_entry.id   AF-A0A930PGB6-F1
#
_cell.length_a   1.000
_cell.length_b   1.000
_cell.length_c   1.000
_cell.angle_alpha   90.00
_cell.angle_beta   90.00
_cell.angle_gamma   90.00
#
_symmetry.space_group_name_H-M   'P 1'
#
loop_
_entity.id
_entity.type
_entity.pdbx_description
1 polymer ?
#
loop_
_entity_poly.entity_id
_entity_poly.type
_entity_poly.pdbx_seq_one_letter_code
_entity_poly.pdbx_strand_id
1 'polypeptide(L)' 'MELNIIAAVAANRAIGYRNDMVYFIREDLKRFKQLTTGHVVIMG' A
#
# COMPACT_ATOMS: atom_id res chain seq x y z
N MET A 1 -9.11 8.38 18.07
CA MET A 1 -8.63 7.22 17.29
C MET A 1 -8.93 7.52 15.84
N GLU A 2 -7.92 7.53 14.98
CA GLU A 2 -8.04 7.88 13.56
C GLU A 2 -7.77 6.64 12.72
N LEU A 3 -8.60 6.41 11.69
CA LEU A 3 -8.47 5.29 10.77
C LEU A 3 -7.99 5.82 9.42
N ASN A 4 -6.82 5.36 9.00
CA ASN A 4 -6.19 5.75 7.74
C ASN A 4 -6.18 4.58 6.77
N ILE A 5 -6.46 4.85 5.49
CA ILE A 5 -6.37 3.87 4.41
C ILE A 5 -5.25 4.31 3.46
N ILE A 6 -4.36 3.38 3.12
CA ILE A 6 -3.25 3.59 2.20
C ILE A 6 -3.27 2.47 1.16
N ALA A 7 -3.15 2.83 -0.13
CA ALA A 7 -3.06 1.88 -1.23
C ALA A 7 -2.29 2.51 -2.40
N ALA A 8 -1.48 1.69 -3.09
CA ALA A 8 -0.91 2.06 -4.38
C ALA A 8 -1.94 1.75 -5.48
N VAL A 9 -2.34 2.78 -6.24
CA VAL A 9 -3.46 2.69 -7.18
C VAL A 9 -2.97 3.06 -8.58
N ALA A 10 -3.11 2.15 -9.54
CA ALA A 10 -2.81 2.40 -10.95
C ALA A 10 -3.81 3.39 -11.57
N ALA A 11 -3.49 3.93 -12.76
CA ALA A 11 -4.36 4.91 -13.44
C ALA A 11 -5.78 4.38 -13.71
N ASN A 12 -5.92 3.07 -13.90
CA ASN A 12 -7.21 2.37 -14.07
C ASN A 12 -7.84 1.89 -12.74
N ARG A 13 -7.35 2.38 -11.60
CA ARG A 13 -7.75 2.01 -10.24
C ARG A 13 -7.41 0.58 -9.80
N ALA A 14 -6.57 -0.14 -10.55
CA ALA A 14 -6.09 -1.45 -10.11
C ALA A 14 -5.11 -1.33 -8.93
N ILE A 15 -5.21 -2.24 -7.96
CA ILE A 15 -4.34 -2.33 -6.77
C ILE A 15 -3.59 -3.66 -6.67
N GLY A 16 -4.05 -4.68 -7.39
CA GLY A 16 -3.41 -6.00 -7.46
C GLY A 16 -3.95 -6.83 -8.62
N TYR A 17 -3.23 -7.89 -8.98
CA TYR A 17 -3.61 -8.86 -10.01
C TYR A 17 -3.15 -10.26 -9.59
N ARG A 18 -4.06 -11.25 -9.58
CA ARG A 18 -3.78 -12.65 -9.18
C ARG A 18 -3.02 -12.79 -7.85
N ASN A 19 -3.47 -12.05 -6.82
CA ASN A 19 -2.87 -12.05 -5.48
C ASN A 19 -1.44 -11.48 -5.41
N ASP A 20 -1.05 -10.65 -6.38
CA ASP A 20 0.23 -9.94 -6.42
C ASP A 20 0.02 -8.45 -6.76
N MET A 21 1.06 -7.64 -6.56
CA MET A 21 1.08 -6.22 -6.93
C MET A 21 1.04 -6.04 -8.46
N VAL A 22 0.31 -5.03 -8.93
CA VAL A 22 0.27 -4.69 -10.37
C VAL A 22 1.67 -4.27 -10.86
N TYR A 23 2.40 -3.54 -10.02
CA TYR A 23 3.75 -3.05 -10.29
C TYR A 23 4.64 -3.22 -9.07
N PHE A 24 5.88 -3.64 -9.28
CA PHE A 24 6.90 -3.65 -8.25
C PHE A 24 7.65 -2.31 -8.25
N ILE A 25 7.31 -1.41 -7.34
CA ILE A 25 7.92 -0.08 -7.22
C ILE A 25 8.64 0.01 -5.87
N ARG A 26 9.96 -0.09 -5.88
CA ARG A 26 10.77 -0.16 -4.64
C ARG A 26 10.61 1.08 -3.76
N GLU A 27 10.51 2.25 -4.38
CA GLU A 27 10.31 3.54 -3.72
C GLU A 27 8.94 3.64 -3.04
N ASP A 28 7.91 3.02 -3.63
CA ASP A 28 6.58 2.95 -3.03
C ASP A 28 6.58 2.09 -1.75
N LEU A 29 7.25 0.93 -1.78
CA LEU A 29 7.44 0.10 -0.59
C LEU A 29 8.20 0.82 0.53
N LYS A 30 9.25 1.60 0.19
CA LYS A 30 9.98 2.43 1.16
C LYS A 30 9.06 3.48 1.78
N ARG A 31 8.23 4.15 0.97
CA ARG A 31 7.25 5.14 1.42
C ARG A 31 6.18 4.52 2.31
N PHE A 32 5.62 3.37 1.91
CA PHE A 32 4.66 2.62 2.73
C PHE A 32 5.22 2.31 4.11
N LYS A 33 6.48 1.82 4.17
CA LYS A 33 7.17 1.59 5.44
C LYS A 33 7.33 2.87 6.25
N GLN A 34 7.75 3.97 5.64
CA GLN A 34 7.91 5.25 6.34
C GLN A 34 6.59 5.76 6.93
N LEU A 35 5.48 5.63 6.21
CA LEU A 35 4.16 6.09 6.65
C LEU A 35 3.55 5.20 7.73
N THR A 36 3.81 3.90 7.68
CA THR A 36 3.19 2.93 8.62
C THR A 36 4.04 2.61 9.84
N THR A 37 5.35 2.92 9.82
CA THR A 37 6.21 2.72 11.00
C THR A 37 5.65 3.48 12.21
N GLY A 38 5.49 2.77 13.34
CA GLY A 38 4.91 3.33 14.57
C GLY A 38 3.38 3.24 14.65
N HIS A 39 2.71 2.72 13.61
CA HIS A 39 1.27 2.51 13.56
C HIS A 39 0.93 1.02 13.47
N VAL A 40 -0.24 0.63 13.95
CA VAL A 40 -0.76 -0.73 13.74
C VAL A 40 -1.28 -0.83 12.31
N VAL A 41 -0.73 -1.79 11.55
CA VAL A 41 -1.18 -2.09 10.19
C VAL A 41 -2.12 -3.29 10.24
N ILE A 42 -3.32 -3.11 9.66
CA ILE A 42 -4.30 -4.19 9.48
C ILE A 42 -4.34 -4.53 7.99
N MET A 43 -4.15 -5.80 7.66
CA MET A 43 -4.22 -6.34 6.29
C MET A 43 -5.27 -7.45 6.24
N GLY A 44 -5.94 -7.59 5.10
CA GLY A 44 -6.91 -8.65 4.83
C GLY A 44 -6.30 -9.86 4.13
#